data_AF-A0A8T6GAH2-F1
#
_entry.id   AF-A0A8T6GAH2-F1
#
_cell.length_a   1.000
_cell.length_b   1.000
_cell.length_c   1.000
_cell.angle_alpha   90.00
_cell.angle_beta   90.00
_cell.angle_gamma   90.00
#
_symmetry.space_group_name_H-M   'P 1'
#
loop_
_entity.id
_entity.type
_entity.pdbx_description
1 polymer ?
#
loop_
_entity_poly.entity_id
_entity_poly.type
_entity_poly.pdbx_seq_one_letter_code
_entity_poly.pdbx_strand_id
1 'polypeptide(L)'
;MRRLFRRTVRTAVAMELVDLAVQAVDGTKVIANAALIQTYDAKRLQELIERLESAIESLEAQNEGGEDGVVARLPEKLAEQKELRRRVRQAMNDLPGMERPNRYKRPARINMTDKDARLMRTRQGIVPSHNAQAMVSPVATDEGVTGMLVTASDVVDEPNDTAQLTQMVEQAEEMTGAKVPLKLADAGYFAGRHVAELHRRGQQVVMPDMARPTDHPYHKDQFAYDDDTDSYICPTDRIFAFPG
;
A
#
# COMPACT_ATOMS: atom_id res chain seq x y z
N MET A 1 3.20 -10.38 -18.22
CA MET A 1 3.48 -8.92 -18.25
C MET A 1 4.88 -8.56 -17.74
N ARG A 2 5.28 -8.91 -16.50
CA ARG A 2 6.58 -8.51 -15.92
C ARG A 2 7.82 -8.82 -16.80
N ARG A 3 7.87 -9.98 -17.45
CA ARG A 3 8.94 -10.33 -18.40
C ARG A 3 9.04 -9.39 -19.61
N LEU A 4 7.90 -8.95 -20.15
CA LEU A 4 7.86 -8.01 -21.27
C LEU A 4 8.31 -6.64 -20.81
N PHE A 5 7.79 -6.16 -19.68
CA PHE A 5 8.19 -4.90 -19.08
C PHE A 5 9.69 -4.83 -18.83
N ARG A 6 10.27 -5.87 -18.20
CA ARG A 6 11.72 -5.96 -18.01
C ARG A 6 12.50 -5.88 -19.32
N ARG A 7 12.03 -6.55 -20.38
CA ARG A 7 12.69 -6.50 -21.69
C ARG A 7 12.62 -5.09 -22.27
N THR A 8 11.47 -4.43 -22.20
CA THR A 8 11.30 -3.05 -22.68
C THR A 8 12.26 -2.09 -21.97
N VAL A 9 12.29 -2.13 -20.63
CA VAL A 9 13.19 -1.26 -19.85
C VAL A 9 14.66 -1.56 -20.18
N ARG A 10 15.06 -2.83 -20.23
CA ARG A 10 16.45 -3.19 -20.59
C ARG A 10 16.84 -2.81 -22.00
N THR A 11 15.91 -2.88 -22.95
CA THR A 11 16.16 -2.42 -24.32
C THR A 11 16.39 -0.91 -24.34
N ALA A 12 15.57 -0.12 -23.64
CA ALA A 12 15.75 1.32 -23.57
C ALA A 12 17.10 1.71 -22.91
N VAL A 13 17.49 1.00 -21.85
CA VAL A 13 18.80 1.17 -21.19
C VAL A 13 19.95 0.78 -22.13
N ALA A 14 19.85 -0.35 -22.83
CA ALA A 14 20.88 -0.82 -23.77
C ALA A 14 21.03 0.08 -25.00
N MET A 15 19.99 0.84 -25.34
CA MET A 15 20.02 1.87 -26.38
C MET A 15 20.45 3.24 -25.86
N GLU A 16 20.87 3.33 -24.59
CA GLU A 16 21.33 4.57 -23.93
C GLU A 16 20.28 5.70 -23.94
N LEU A 17 19.00 5.35 -24.05
CA LEU A 17 17.90 6.32 -24.06
C LEU A 17 17.53 6.82 -22.67
N VAL A 18 17.96 6.11 -21.62
CA VAL A 18 17.52 6.35 -20.25
C VAL A 18 18.67 6.97 -19.46
N ASP A 19 18.42 8.14 -18.90
CA ASP A 19 19.33 8.76 -17.95
C ASP A 19 19.24 8.03 -16.61
N LEU A 20 20.31 7.31 -16.27
CA LEU A 20 20.46 6.55 -15.04
C LEU A 20 21.31 7.29 -13.99
N ALA A 21 21.47 8.60 -14.12
CA ALA A 21 22.04 9.45 -13.07
C ALA A 21 21.05 9.67 -11.92
N VAL A 22 19.75 9.74 -12.22
CA VAL A 22 18.69 10.00 -11.25
C VAL A 22 17.45 9.15 -11.48
N GLN A 23 16.79 8.78 -10.39
CA GLN A 23 15.46 8.18 -10.40
C GLN A 23 14.55 8.90 -9.42
N ALA A 24 13.26 8.98 -9.73
CA ALA A 24 12.24 9.50 -8.83
C ALA A 24 11.20 8.43 -8.52
N VAL A 25 10.70 8.40 -7.29
CA VAL A 25 9.59 7.54 -6.87
C VAL A 25 8.39 8.39 -6.47
N ASP A 26 7.21 8.01 -6.93
CA ASP A 26 5.95 8.62 -6.52
C ASP A 26 4.82 7.57 -6.43
N GLY A 27 3.82 7.89 -5.62
CA GLY A 27 2.73 7.01 -5.25
C GLY A 27 1.38 7.68 -5.47
N THR A 28 0.41 6.92 -5.97
CA THR A 28 -0.94 7.43 -6.20
C THR A 28 -1.98 6.45 -5.72
N LYS A 29 -3.07 6.98 -5.15
CA LYS A 29 -4.19 6.16 -4.69
C LYS A 29 -5.15 5.97 -5.85
N VAL A 30 -5.32 4.73 -6.29
CA VAL A 30 -6.25 4.34 -7.35
C VAL A 30 -7.52 3.83 -6.70
N ILE A 31 -8.65 4.45 -7.02
CA ILE A 31 -9.95 4.04 -6.46
C ILE A 31 -10.26 2.63 -6.95
N ALA A 32 -10.57 1.74 -6.00
CA ALA A 32 -10.95 0.38 -6.30
C ALA A 32 -12.38 0.33 -6.86
N ASN A 33 -12.71 -0.70 -7.64
CA ASN A 33 -14.09 -0.96 -8.04
C ASN A 33 -14.90 -1.57 -6.88
N ALA A 34 -14.99 -0.82 -5.78
CA ALA A 34 -15.44 -1.32 -4.50
C ALA A 34 -16.18 -0.22 -3.72
N ALA A 35 -17.42 -0.51 -3.32
CA ALA A 35 -18.24 0.44 -2.59
C ALA A 35 -17.88 0.44 -1.09
N LEU A 36 -17.86 1.63 -0.48
CA LEU A 36 -17.58 1.76 0.97
C LEU A 36 -18.59 0.96 1.82
N ILE A 37 -19.86 0.92 1.43
CA ILE A 37 -20.90 0.16 2.14
C ILE A 37 -20.62 -1.35 2.16
N GLN A 38 -19.91 -1.85 1.14
CA GLN A 38 -19.46 -3.24 1.04
C GLN A 38 -18.17 -3.52 1.82
N THR A 39 -17.68 -2.56 2.61
CA THR A 39 -16.56 -2.76 3.53
C THR A 39 -17.09 -3.10 4.91
N TYR A 40 -16.73 -4.26 5.43
CA TYR A 40 -17.23 -4.80 6.70
C TYR A 40 -16.07 -5.00 7.68
N ASP A 41 -16.35 -4.82 8.96
CA ASP A 41 -15.53 -5.33 10.04
C ASP A 41 -16.11 -6.66 10.56
N ALA A 42 -15.41 -7.31 11.49
CA ALA A 42 -15.83 -8.58 12.06
C ALA A 42 -17.26 -8.53 12.64
N LYS A 43 -17.62 -7.44 13.32
CA LYS A 43 -18.95 -7.27 13.92
C LYS A 43 -20.04 -7.23 12.85
N ARG A 44 -19.87 -6.42 11.80
CA ARG A 44 -20.87 -6.31 10.73
C ARG A 44 -20.98 -7.60 9.90
N LEU A 45 -19.89 -8.37 9.76
CA LEU A 45 -19.97 -9.70 9.14
C LEU A 45 -20.76 -10.69 10.00
N GLN A 46 -20.58 -10.65 11.31
CA GLN A 46 -21.34 -11.48 12.26
C GLN A 46 -22.84 -11.17 12.22
N GLU A 47 -23.22 -9.89 12.28
CA GLU A 47 -24.62 -9.47 12.15
C GLU A 47 -25.21 -9.87 10.79
N LEU A 48 -24.41 -9.83 9.72
CA LEU A 48 -24.84 -10.22 8.39
C LEU A 48 -25.06 -11.73 8.29
N ILE A 49 -24.18 -12.57 8.84
CA ILE A 49 -24.32 -14.03 8.76
C ILE A 49 -25.56 -14.50 9.53
N GLU A 50 -25.82 -13.95 10.71
CA GLU A 50 -27.01 -14.28 11.53
C GLU A 50 -28.30 -13.95 10.78
N ARG A 51 -28.36 -12.77 10.15
CA ARG A 51 -29.52 -12.37 9.34
C ARG A 51 -29.71 -13.29 8.13
N LEU A 52 -28.62 -13.73 7.49
CA LEU A 52 -28.69 -14.64 6.34
C LEU A 52 -29.16 -16.03 6.74
N GLU A 53 -28.69 -16.54 7.88
CA GLU A 53 -29.11 -17.84 8.41
C GLU A 53 -30.62 -17.86 8.69
N SER A 54 -31.13 -16.83 9.39
CA SER A 54 -32.58 -16.68 9.62
C SER A 54 -33.38 -16.56 8.32
N ALA A 55 -32.87 -15.83 7.31
CA ALA A 55 -33.54 -15.69 6.02
C ALA A 55 -33.58 -17.02 5.24
N ILE A 56 -32.51 -17.81 5.29
CA ILE A 56 -32.44 -19.13 4.64
C ILE A 56 -33.42 -20.09 5.30
N GLU A 57 -33.46 -20.16 6.63
CA GLU A 57 -34.40 -21.01 7.38
C GLU A 57 -35.86 -20.68 7.02
N SER A 58 -36.20 -19.38 6.95
CA SER A 58 -37.55 -18.95 6.55
C SER A 58 -37.91 -19.36 5.13
N LEU A 59 -36.97 -19.27 4.18
CA LEU A 59 -37.18 -19.67 2.79
C LEU A 59 -37.27 -21.19 2.64
N GLU A 60 -36.53 -21.96 3.43
CA GLU A 60 -36.59 -23.43 3.43
C GLU A 60 -37.95 -23.91 3.97
N ALA A 61 -38.41 -23.36 5.11
CA ALA A 61 -39.71 -23.70 5.68
C ALA A 61 -40.89 -23.39 4.75
N GLN A 62 -40.82 -22.29 3.99
CA GLN A 62 -41.84 -21.93 2.99
C GLN A 62 -41.91 -22.91 1.81
N ASN A 63 -40.82 -23.62 1.51
CA ASN A 63 -40.78 -24.60 0.42
C ASN A 63 -41.24 -26.00 0.85
N GLU A 64 -41.20 -26.33 2.15
CA GLU A 64 -41.65 -27.63 2.67
C GLU A 64 -43.17 -27.68 2.92
N GLY A 65 -43.84 -26.53 3.10
CA GLY A 65 -45.26 -26.44 3.49
C GLY A 65 -46.29 -26.34 2.35
N GLY A 66 -45.93 -26.58 1.10
CA GLY A 66 -46.80 -26.37 -0.07
C GLY A 66 -47.31 -27.66 -0.73
N GLU A 67 -48.39 -28.26 -0.20
CA GLU A 67 -49.30 -29.11 -0.98
C GLU A 67 -50.17 -28.20 -1.85
N ASP A 68 -49.66 -27.74 -3.00
CA ASP A 68 -50.44 -27.40 -4.20
C ASP A 68 -49.58 -26.61 -5.19
N GLY A 69 -49.15 -27.29 -6.26
CA GLY A 69 -49.15 -26.84 -7.67
C GLY A 69 -48.68 -25.44 -8.11
N VAL A 70 -48.16 -24.55 -7.26
CA VAL A 70 -47.84 -23.16 -7.62
C VAL A 70 -46.34 -22.90 -7.54
N VAL A 71 -45.68 -23.23 -8.65
CA VAL A 71 -44.49 -22.61 -9.25
C VAL A 71 -43.29 -22.29 -8.33
N ALA A 72 -42.19 -22.99 -8.65
CA ALA A 72 -40.79 -22.78 -8.26
C ALA A 72 -40.26 -21.33 -8.38
N ARG A 73 -40.75 -20.39 -7.57
CA ARG A 73 -40.27 -18.99 -7.52
C ARG A 73 -39.23 -18.72 -6.42
N LEU A 74 -39.05 -19.64 -5.48
CA LEU A 74 -38.10 -19.51 -4.36
C LEU A 74 -36.73 -20.20 -4.52
N PRO A 75 -36.48 -21.17 -5.45
CA PRO A 75 -35.16 -21.81 -5.55
C PRO A 75 -34.03 -20.84 -5.87
N GLU A 76 -34.28 -19.87 -6.75
CA GLU A 76 -33.29 -18.88 -7.16
C GLU A 76 -32.90 -17.96 -6.00
N LYS A 77 -33.89 -17.39 -5.30
CA LYS A 77 -33.65 -16.56 -4.10
C LYS A 77 -32.95 -17.35 -3.00
N LEU A 78 -33.32 -18.61 -2.78
CA LEU A 78 -32.65 -19.47 -1.80
C LEU A 78 -31.20 -19.75 -2.20
N ALA A 79 -30.94 -20.01 -3.49
CA ALA A 79 -29.60 -20.20 -4.02
C ALA A 79 -28.74 -18.93 -3.87
N GLU A 80 -29.29 -17.75 -4.16
CA GLU A 80 -28.63 -16.45 -3.96
C GLU A 80 -28.25 -16.22 -2.49
N GLN A 81 -29.16 -16.49 -1.55
CA GLN A 81 -28.88 -16.34 -0.11
C GLN A 81 -27.81 -17.33 0.35
N LYS A 82 -27.86 -18.59 -0.11
CA LYS A 82 -26.83 -19.61 0.20
C LYS A 82 -25.46 -19.21 -0.35
N GLU A 83 -25.40 -18.64 -1.55
CA GLU A 83 -24.16 -18.16 -2.15
C GLU A 83 -23.63 -16.92 -1.43
N LEU A 84 -24.50 -15.99 -1.04
CA LEU A 84 -24.11 -14.85 -0.21
C LEU A 84 -23.58 -15.31 1.16
N ARG A 85 -24.24 -16.28 1.81
CA ARG A 85 -23.76 -16.91 3.06
C ARG A 85 -22.35 -17.49 2.89
N ARG A 86 -22.10 -18.19 1.78
CA ARG A 86 -20.77 -18.74 1.45
C ARG A 86 -19.73 -17.62 1.34
N ARG A 87 -20.03 -16.53 0.62
CA ARG A 87 -19.14 -15.37 0.47
C ARG A 87 -18.88 -14.66 1.80
N VAL A 88 -19.88 -14.50 2.66
CA VAL A 88 -19.72 -13.90 4.00
C VAL A 88 -18.81 -14.76 4.87
N ARG A 89 -19.02 -16.08 4.93
CA ARG A 89 -18.14 -17.00 5.67
C ARG A 89 -16.71 -16.95 5.16
N GLN A 90 -16.53 -16.87 3.85
CA GLN A 90 -15.20 -16.69 3.27
C GLN A 90 -14.58 -15.35 3.70
N ALA A 91 -15.32 -14.25 3.65
CA ALA A 91 -14.84 -12.94 4.10
C ALA A 91 -14.49 -12.92 5.60
N MET A 92 -15.21 -13.68 6.45
CA MET A 92 -14.87 -13.84 7.86
C MET A 92 -13.55 -14.58 8.06
N ASN A 93 -13.28 -15.61 7.25
CA ASN A 93 -12.01 -16.35 7.29
C ASN A 93 -10.85 -15.53 6.74
N ASP A 94 -11.10 -14.74 5.69
CA ASP A 94 -10.09 -13.93 5.02
C ASP A 94 -9.75 -12.65 5.82
N LEU A 95 -10.58 -12.25 6.79
CA LEU A 95 -10.35 -11.04 7.58
C LEU A 95 -9.15 -11.25 8.52
N PRO A 96 -8.01 -10.59 8.28
CA PRO A 96 -6.82 -10.84 9.08
C PRO A 96 -7.00 -10.29 10.50
N GLY A 97 -6.74 -11.13 11.50
CA GLY A 97 -6.78 -10.76 12.91
C GLY A 97 -8.20 -10.52 13.45
N MET A 98 -8.93 -11.61 13.74
CA MET A 98 -10.04 -11.61 14.71
C MET A 98 -9.57 -11.31 16.16
N GLU A 99 -8.41 -10.69 16.33
CA GLU A 99 -7.96 -10.26 17.64
C GLU A 99 -8.84 -9.11 18.14
N ARG A 100 -9.11 -9.14 19.44
CA ARG A 100 -9.94 -8.15 20.11
C ARG A 100 -9.46 -6.75 19.73
N PRO A 101 -10.37 -5.80 19.45
CA PRO A 101 -10.00 -4.43 19.18
C PRO A 101 -9.12 -3.92 20.33
N ASN A 102 -7.84 -3.73 20.05
CA ASN A 102 -6.96 -2.98 20.92
C ASN A 102 -7.43 -1.53 20.84
N ARG A 103 -7.59 -0.83 21.98
CA ARG A 103 -7.93 0.61 22.00
C ARG A 103 -7.02 1.48 21.12
N TYR A 104 -5.83 0.98 20.78
CA TYR A 104 -4.85 1.64 19.91
C TYR A 104 -4.86 1.17 18.44
N LYS A 105 -5.59 0.09 18.08
CA LYS A 105 -5.70 -0.39 16.68
C LYS A 105 -7.15 -0.33 16.20
N ARG A 106 -7.34 0.23 15.01
CA ARG A 106 -8.64 0.18 14.31
C ARG A 106 -8.99 -1.28 14.00
N PRO A 107 -10.28 -1.66 14.04
CA PRO A 107 -10.70 -3.01 13.68
C PRO A 107 -10.30 -3.31 12.23
N ALA A 108 -9.87 -4.55 11.99
CA ALA A 108 -9.63 -5.05 10.65
C ALA A 108 -10.91 -4.93 9.81
N ARG A 109 -10.75 -4.61 8.53
CA ARG A 109 -11.85 -4.44 7.59
C ARG A 109 -11.53 -5.16 6.28
N ILE A 110 -12.55 -5.72 5.66
CA ILE A 110 -12.50 -6.35 4.34
C ILE A 110 -13.63 -5.82 3.47
N ASN A 111 -13.37 -5.63 2.18
CA ASN A 111 -14.43 -5.32 1.23
C ASN A 111 -14.91 -6.59 0.52
N MET A 112 -16.23 -6.80 0.50
CA MET A 112 -16.84 -8.01 -0.07
C MET A 112 -16.84 -8.04 -1.61
N THR A 113 -16.61 -6.91 -2.27
CA THR A 113 -16.52 -6.80 -3.73
C THR A 113 -15.08 -6.95 -4.20
N ASP A 114 -14.14 -6.23 -3.57
CA ASP A 114 -12.71 -6.28 -3.86
C ASP A 114 -11.96 -6.54 -2.54
N LYS A 115 -11.52 -7.78 -2.31
CA LYS A 115 -10.92 -8.18 -1.03
C LYS A 115 -9.54 -7.57 -0.78
N ASP A 116 -8.87 -7.12 -1.83
CA ASP A 116 -7.53 -6.55 -1.75
C ASP A 116 -7.62 -5.04 -1.45
N ALA A 117 -8.71 -4.38 -1.84
CA ALA A 117 -8.93 -2.97 -1.54
C ALA A 117 -8.83 -2.65 -0.03
N ARG A 118 -8.16 -1.54 0.28
CA ARG A 118 -8.06 -1.00 1.64
C ARG A 118 -8.66 0.39 1.70
N LEU A 119 -9.10 0.79 2.90
CA LEU A 119 -9.58 2.16 3.10
C LEU A 119 -8.39 3.11 3.14
N MET A 120 -8.30 3.97 2.13
CA MET A 120 -7.23 4.96 2.01
C MET A 120 -7.79 6.37 1.98
N ARG A 121 -7.03 7.33 2.48
CA ARG A 121 -7.39 8.75 2.39
C ARG A 121 -6.99 9.27 1.02
N THR A 122 -7.97 9.75 0.26
CA THR A 122 -7.79 10.39 -1.04
C THR A 122 -8.31 11.84 -0.98
N ARG A 123 -8.21 12.57 -2.09
CA ARG A 123 -8.83 13.90 -2.24
C ARG A 123 -10.36 13.88 -2.09
N GLN A 124 -10.99 12.72 -2.30
CA GLN A 124 -12.45 12.54 -2.22
C GLN A 124 -12.92 12.02 -0.85
N GLY A 125 -12.01 11.86 0.12
CA GLY A 125 -12.31 11.33 1.45
C GLY A 125 -11.67 9.96 1.68
N ILE A 126 -12.26 9.17 2.59
CA ILE A 126 -11.78 7.81 2.89
C ILE A 126 -12.59 6.84 2.04
N VAL A 127 -11.95 6.23 1.04
CA VAL A 127 -12.59 5.34 0.08
C VAL A 127 -11.77 4.05 -0.09
N PRO A 128 -12.40 2.93 -0.47
CA PRO A 128 -11.67 1.73 -0.89
C PRO A 128 -10.75 2.06 -2.07
N SER A 129 -9.47 1.76 -1.95
CA SER A 129 -8.45 2.09 -2.94
C SER A 129 -7.27 1.13 -2.85
N HIS A 130 -6.47 1.17 -3.90
CA HIS A 130 -5.17 0.53 -4.02
C HIS A 130 -4.08 1.62 -4.03
N ASN A 131 -2.90 1.31 -3.51
CA ASN A 131 -1.77 2.23 -3.53
C ASN A 131 -0.82 1.85 -4.66
N ALA A 132 -0.89 2.54 -5.80
CA ALA A 132 0.01 2.32 -6.91
C ALA A 132 1.31 3.10 -6.70
N GLN A 133 2.44 2.49 -7.01
CA GLN A 133 3.77 3.06 -6.88
C GLN A 133 4.47 3.01 -8.24
N ALA A 134 5.23 4.05 -8.57
CA ALA A 134 6.02 4.09 -9.79
C ALA A 134 7.40 4.70 -9.51
N MET A 135 8.44 4.06 -10.05
CA MET A 135 9.77 4.61 -10.15
C MET A 135 10.04 4.99 -11.60
N VAL A 136 10.60 6.18 -11.81
CA VAL A 136 10.84 6.74 -13.15
C VAL A 136 12.27 7.23 -13.30
N SER A 137 12.80 7.11 -14.51
CA SER A 137 14.06 7.71 -14.96
C SER A 137 13.78 8.63 -16.16
N PRO A 138 14.49 9.76 -16.30
CA PRO A 138 14.39 10.59 -17.50
C PRO A 138 14.79 9.81 -18.76
N VAL A 139 14.12 10.11 -19.86
CA VAL A 139 14.53 9.68 -21.20
C VAL A 139 15.26 10.85 -21.84
N ALA A 140 16.54 10.67 -22.14
CA ALA A 140 17.41 11.69 -22.73
C ALA A 140 17.75 11.33 -24.17
N THR A 141 17.70 12.32 -25.05
CA THR A 141 18.21 12.26 -26.42
C THR A 141 19.19 13.41 -26.65
N ASP A 142 19.77 13.49 -27.84
CA ASP A 142 20.62 14.63 -28.24
C ASP A 142 19.90 15.99 -28.13
N GLU A 143 18.58 16.00 -28.10
CA GLU A 143 17.73 17.19 -27.98
C GLU A 143 17.36 17.54 -26.52
N GLY A 144 17.81 16.73 -25.55
CA GLY A 144 17.54 16.90 -24.12
C GLY A 144 16.58 15.86 -23.55
N VAL A 145 15.95 16.18 -22.41
CA VAL A 145 14.99 15.29 -21.75
C VAL A 145 13.67 15.33 -22.50
N THR A 146 13.28 14.20 -23.11
CA THR A 146 12.08 14.08 -23.94
C THR A 146 10.91 13.43 -23.22
N GLY A 147 11.15 12.82 -22.05
CA GLY A 147 10.11 12.19 -21.26
C GLY A 147 10.64 11.45 -20.04
N MET A 148 9.79 10.57 -19.50
CA MET A 148 10.09 9.72 -18.37
C MET A 148 9.78 8.26 -18.74
N LEU A 149 10.68 7.35 -18.38
CA LEU A 149 10.46 5.92 -18.48
C LEU A 149 10.17 5.37 -17.09
N VAL A 150 9.08 4.61 -16.96
CA VAL A 150 8.79 3.84 -15.76
C VAL A 150 9.79 2.68 -15.67
N THR A 151 10.63 2.68 -14.65
CA THR A 151 11.66 1.67 -14.38
C THR A 151 11.20 0.63 -13.37
N ALA A 152 10.24 0.95 -12.51
CA ALA A 152 9.54 -0.01 -11.66
C ALA A 152 8.10 0.44 -11.41
N SER A 153 7.20 -0.51 -11.20
CA SER A 153 5.83 -0.23 -10.80
C SER A 153 5.28 -1.36 -9.93
N ASP A 154 4.48 -1.00 -8.93
CA ASP A 154 3.84 -1.94 -8.05
C ASP A 154 2.48 -1.42 -7.55
N VAL A 155 1.65 -2.32 -7.03
CA VAL A 155 0.39 -1.99 -6.38
C VAL A 155 0.37 -2.67 -5.02
N VAL A 156 0.28 -1.85 -3.98
CA VAL A 156 0.37 -2.31 -2.59
C VAL A 156 -0.89 -1.95 -1.80
N ASP A 157 -1.12 -2.72 -0.74
CA ASP A 157 -2.28 -2.55 0.14
C ASP A 157 -2.02 -1.50 1.23
N GLU A 158 -0.75 -1.15 1.47
CA GLU A 158 -0.38 -0.16 2.48
C GLU A 158 -0.96 1.22 2.15
N PRO A 159 -1.73 1.84 3.06
CA PRO A 159 -2.30 3.17 2.82
C PRO A 159 -1.26 4.29 2.71
N ASN A 160 -0.04 4.09 3.23
CA ASN A 160 1.04 5.06 3.23
C ASN A 160 2.28 4.54 2.49
N ASP A 161 3.15 5.47 2.12
CA ASP A 161 4.28 5.21 1.22
C ASP A 161 5.61 5.02 1.98
N THR A 162 5.60 5.18 3.31
CA THR A 162 6.77 5.10 4.20
C THR A 162 7.53 3.78 4.07
N ALA A 163 6.84 2.68 3.71
CA ALA A 163 7.44 1.36 3.57
C ALA A 163 7.95 1.05 2.15
N GLN A 164 7.75 1.93 1.16
CA GLN A 164 7.82 1.56 -0.25
C GLN A 164 9.15 1.90 -0.94
N LEU A 165 9.96 2.79 -0.36
CA LEU A 165 11.17 3.31 -1.00
C LEU A 165 12.19 2.22 -1.40
N THR A 166 12.65 1.41 -0.44
CA THR A 166 13.64 0.35 -0.71
C THR A 166 13.13 -0.64 -1.75
N GLN A 167 11.87 -1.06 -1.62
CA GLN A 167 11.26 -2.04 -2.53
C GLN A 167 11.23 -1.54 -3.97
N MET A 168 10.85 -0.27 -4.18
CA MET A 168 10.82 0.33 -5.51
C MET A 168 12.23 0.47 -6.11
N VAL A 169 13.24 0.83 -5.30
CA VAL A 169 14.64 0.89 -5.74
C VAL A 169 15.13 -0.49 -6.19
N GLU A 170 14.88 -1.54 -5.42
CA GLU A 170 15.30 -2.91 -5.75
C GLU A 170 14.64 -3.43 -7.03
N GLN A 171 13.34 -3.16 -7.19
CA GLN A 171 12.64 -3.48 -8.43
C GLN A 171 13.23 -2.71 -9.61
N ALA A 172 13.53 -1.43 -9.46
CA ALA A 172 14.13 -0.63 -10.52
C ALA A 172 15.51 -1.16 -10.90
N GLU A 173 16.35 -1.54 -9.93
CA GLU A 173 17.64 -2.19 -10.18
C GLU A 173 17.50 -3.51 -10.96
N GLU A 174 16.50 -4.34 -10.63
CA GLU A 174 16.23 -5.58 -11.37
C GLU A 174 15.85 -5.31 -12.84
N MET A 175 15.02 -4.28 -13.04
CA MET A 175 14.47 -3.90 -14.33
C MET A 175 15.51 -3.23 -15.23
N THR A 176 16.25 -2.25 -14.72
CA THR A 176 17.29 -1.53 -15.47
C THR A 176 18.58 -2.35 -15.58
N GLY A 177 18.87 -3.22 -14.62
CA GLY A 177 20.16 -3.88 -14.47
C GLY A 177 21.25 -2.96 -13.93
N ALA A 178 20.90 -1.79 -13.39
CA ALA A 178 21.84 -0.78 -12.93
C ALA A 178 21.45 -0.20 -11.57
N LYS A 179 22.47 0.10 -10.75
CA LYS A 179 22.31 0.85 -9.50
C LYS A 179 22.44 2.33 -9.79
N VAL A 180 21.32 3.00 -10.01
CA VAL A 180 21.27 4.48 -10.11
C VAL A 180 21.80 5.07 -8.81
N PRO A 181 22.59 6.16 -8.78
CA PRO A 181 23.15 6.71 -7.54
C PRO A 181 22.17 7.61 -6.78
N LEU A 182 21.40 8.47 -7.46
CA LEU A 182 20.54 9.48 -6.84
C LEU A 182 19.05 9.14 -6.96
N LYS A 183 18.32 9.23 -5.84
CA LYS A 183 16.87 8.98 -5.75
C LYS A 183 16.18 10.24 -5.27
N LEU A 184 15.08 10.59 -5.91
CA LEU A 184 14.17 11.63 -5.48
C LEU A 184 12.91 10.97 -4.94
N ALA A 185 12.43 11.41 -3.79
CA ALA A 185 11.21 10.90 -3.20
C ALA A 185 10.46 12.01 -2.47
N ASP A 186 9.14 11.88 -2.45
CA ASP A 186 8.30 12.73 -1.61
C ASP A 186 8.54 12.45 -0.13
N ALA A 187 8.22 13.45 0.69
CA ALA A 187 8.48 13.42 2.11
C ALA A 187 7.72 12.28 2.86
N GLY A 188 6.63 11.79 2.27
CA GLY A 188 5.87 10.63 2.78
C GLY A 188 6.63 9.29 2.72
N TYR A 189 7.69 9.20 1.92
CA TYR A 189 8.57 8.03 1.82
C TYR A 189 9.64 7.97 2.91
N PHE A 190 9.77 9.01 3.74
CA PHE A 190 10.81 9.07 4.76
C PHE A 190 10.62 7.97 5.82
N ALA A 191 11.57 7.04 5.85
CA ALA A 191 11.78 6.10 6.94
C ALA A 191 13.28 5.99 7.20
N GLY A 192 13.74 6.38 8.40
CA GLY A 192 15.17 6.42 8.74
C GLY A 192 15.91 5.12 8.41
N ARG A 193 15.29 3.97 8.67
CA ARG A 193 15.84 2.65 8.30
C ARG A 193 16.10 2.47 6.80
N HIS A 194 15.20 2.96 5.93
CA HIS A 194 15.31 2.81 4.47
C HIS A 194 16.35 3.78 3.91
N VAL A 195 16.39 5.01 4.44
CA VAL A 195 17.42 6.00 4.08
C VAL A 195 18.81 5.49 4.47
N ALA A 196 18.96 4.98 5.70
CA ALA A 196 20.23 4.41 6.17
C ALA A 196 20.66 3.17 5.34
N GLU A 197 19.71 2.31 4.98
CA GLU A 197 19.97 1.16 4.14
C GLU A 197 20.47 1.56 2.73
N LEU A 198 19.77 2.48 2.06
CA LEU A 198 20.19 2.98 0.75
C LEU A 198 21.52 3.73 0.83
N HIS A 199 21.75 4.51 1.89
CA HIS A 199 23.03 5.16 2.10
C HIS A 199 24.19 4.14 2.17
N ARG A 200 24.03 3.05 2.93
CA ARG A 200 25.02 1.94 2.98
C ARG A 200 25.24 1.24 1.63
N ARG A 201 24.26 1.30 0.72
CA ARG A 201 24.36 0.79 -0.65
C ARG A 201 25.04 1.77 -1.62
N GLY A 202 25.51 2.93 -1.14
CA GLY A 202 26.08 3.99 -1.97
C GLY A 202 25.02 4.76 -2.76
N GLN A 203 23.78 4.78 -2.26
CA GLN A 203 22.60 5.26 -2.96
C GLN A 203 21.98 6.43 -2.20
N GLN A 204 22.25 7.65 -2.67
CA GLN A 204 21.75 8.87 -2.04
C GLN A 204 20.25 9.07 -2.31
N VAL A 205 19.53 9.52 -1.28
CA VAL A 205 18.12 9.87 -1.38
C VAL A 205 17.95 11.34 -1.02
N VAL A 206 17.25 12.09 -1.86
CA VAL A 206 16.88 13.48 -1.64
C VAL A 206 15.35 13.55 -1.52
N MET A 207 14.89 14.15 -0.44
CA MET A 207 13.47 14.32 -0.14
C MET A 207 13.27 15.62 0.67
N PRO A 208 12.08 16.24 0.62
CA PRO A 208 11.77 17.38 1.47
C PRO A 208 11.83 17.00 2.96
N ASP A 209 12.36 17.89 3.80
CA ASP A 209 12.33 17.68 5.26
C ASP A 209 10.89 17.82 5.78
N MET A 210 10.48 16.88 6.62
CA MET A 210 9.18 16.87 7.30
C MET A 210 9.22 17.57 8.67
N ALA A 211 10.41 17.97 9.11
CA ALA A 211 10.57 18.67 10.38
C ALA A 211 9.76 19.96 10.37
N ARG A 212 8.92 20.11 11.38
CA ARG A 212 8.30 21.39 11.69
C ARG A 212 9.27 22.16 12.56
N PRO A 213 9.56 23.43 12.26
CA PRO A 213 10.30 24.27 13.18
C PRO A 213 9.62 24.22 14.54
N THR A 214 10.36 23.83 15.56
CA THR A 214 9.88 23.78 16.94
C THR A 214 10.99 24.30 17.84
N ASP A 215 10.59 25.14 18.79
CA ASP A 215 11.50 25.75 19.77
C ASP A 215 11.77 24.80 20.96
N HIS A 216 11.50 23.51 20.77
CA HIS A 216 11.70 22.52 21.82
C HIS A 216 13.21 22.34 22.06
N PRO A 217 13.69 22.43 23.31
CA PRO A 217 15.12 22.41 23.62
C PRO A 217 15.81 21.08 23.31
N TYR A 218 15.05 20.02 22.98
CA TYR A 218 15.57 18.72 22.56
C TYR A 218 15.07 18.31 21.17
N HIS A 219 14.81 19.27 20.28
CA HIS A 219 14.54 18.99 18.87
C HIS A 219 15.81 18.48 18.15
N LYS A 220 15.67 17.66 17.09
CA LYS A 220 16.81 17.06 16.36
C LYS A 220 17.82 18.11 15.88
N ASP A 221 17.36 19.29 15.48
CA ASP A 221 18.20 20.37 14.95
C ASP A 221 19.09 21.02 16.01
N GLN A 222 18.79 20.80 17.29
CA GLN A 222 19.59 21.27 18.41
C GLN A 222 20.74 20.30 18.74
N PHE A 223 20.79 19.12 18.11
CA PHE A 223 21.87 18.15 18.32
C PHE A 223 22.95 18.39 17.26
N ALA A 224 24.20 18.49 17.68
CA ALA A 224 25.35 18.53 16.80
C ALA A 224 25.81 17.11 16.47
N TYR A 225 26.08 16.83 15.20
CA TYR A 225 26.66 15.56 14.77
C TYR A 225 28.18 15.68 14.70
N ASP A 226 28.87 14.71 15.32
CA ASP A 226 30.31 14.54 15.30
C ASP A 226 30.65 13.37 14.36
N ASP A 227 31.27 13.67 13.22
CA ASP A 227 31.58 12.70 12.17
C ASP A 227 32.77 11.80 12.54
N ASP A 228 33.69 12.26 13.40
CA ASP A 228 34.86 11.49 13.81
C ASP A 228 34.48 10.32 14.74
N THR A 229 33.43 10.52 15.54
CA THR A 229 32.98 9.57 16.56
C THR A 229 31.65 8.89 16.24
N ASP A 230 31.02 9.24 15.11
CA ASP A 230 29.66 8.81 14.73
C ASP A 230 28.66 8.99 15.89
N SER A 231 28.64 10.20 16.45
CA SER A 231 27.88 10.50 17.65
C SER A 231 27.12 11.82 17.56
N TYR A 232 26.02 11.90 18.31
CA TYR A 232 25.25 13.13 18.45
C TYR A 232 25.47 13.74 19.84
N ILE A 233 25.78 15.03 19.87
CA ILE A 233 25.92 15.84 21.07
C ILE A 233 24.62 16.61 21.28
N CYS A 234 23.93 16.35 22.38
CA CYS A 234 22.71 17.08 22.71
C CYS A 234 22.99 18.48 23.28
N PRO A 235 21.98 19.35 23.41
CA PRO A 235 22.11 20.70 23.98
C PRO A 235 22.59 20.80 25.44
N THR A 236 22.76 19.66 26.12
CA THR A 236 23.31 19.58 27.48
C THR A 236 24.67 18.87 27.51
N ASP A 237 25.36 18.82 26.37
CA ASP A 237 26.70 18.25 26.18
C ASP A 237 26.81 16.74 26.50
N ARG A 238 25.69 16.01 26.52
CA ARG A 238 25.71 14.54 26.54
C ARG A 238 25.87 13.99 25.14
N ILE A 239 26.73 12.98 25.03
CA ILE A 239 27.05 12.25 23.80
C ILE A 239 26.18 11.00 23.69
N PHE A 240 25.59 10.81 22.51
CA PHE A 240 24.82 9.64 22.13
C PHE A 240 25.50 8.97 20.94
N ALA A 241 26.12 7.81 21.17
CA ALA A 241 26.68 6.99 20.10
C ALA A 241 25.58 6.14 19.45
N PHE A 242 25.66 5.92 18.14
CA PHE A 242 24.79 4.98 17.45
C PHE A 242 25.12 3.54 17.90
N PRO A 243 24.15 2.76 18.43
CA PRO A 243 24.33 1.31 18.53
C PRO A 243 24.27 0.75 17.11
N GLY A 244 25.41 0.19 16.65
CA GLY A 244 25.55 -0.44 15.33
C GLY A 244 24.55 -1.56 15.06
#